data_AF-A0A261KMD2-F1
#
_entry.id   AF-A0A261KMD2-F1
#
_cell.length_a   1.000
_cell.length_b   1.000
_cell.length_c   1.000
_cell.angle_alpha   90.00
_cell.angle_beta   90.00
_cell.angle_gamma   90.00
#
_symmetry.space_group_name_H-M   'P 1'
#
loop_
_entity.id
_entity.type
_entity.pdbx_description
1 polymer ?
#
loop_
_entity_poly.entity_id
_entity_poly.type
_entity_poly.pdbx_seq_one_letter_code
_entity_poly.pdbx_strand_id
1 'polypeptide(L)'
;MIWKNLSLKIFPIISAATTPDLEIEELDNFTETKVISGKPIRLDELRDKLNQEAETNWLKLRQTLAISDLEKFVARLNVWAEEHQCQLLREYTQKLTQQIDDFDWDKIPETIDHFTVICDAL
;
A
#
# COMPACT_ATOMS: atom_id res chain seq x y z
N MET A 1 5.50 25.26 12.28
CA MET A 1 5.75 26.52 11.53
C MET A 1 6.73 26.23 10.40
N ILE A 2 6.23 26.30 9.16
CA ILE A 2 6.83 26.87 7.93
C ILE A 2 8.31 26.56 7.58
N TRP A 3 8.49 25.65 6.61
CA TRP A 3 9.26 25.70 5.35
C TRP A 3 10.65 26.37 5.29
N LYS A 4 11.60 25.72 4.58
CA LYS A 4 12.42 26.25 3.46
C LYS A 4 13.44 25.17 3.01
N ASN A 5 13.45 24.68 1.75
CA ASN A 5 13.83 25.29 0.46
C ASN A 5 15.31 25.02 0.08
N LEU A 6 15.45 24.54 -1.16
CA LEU A 6 16.59 24.18 -2.03
C LEU A 6 18.02 24.56 -1.60
N SER A 7 18.94 23.62 -1.84
CA SER A 7 20.30 23.95 -2.27
C SER A 7 20.78 22.93 -3.32
N LEU A 8 20.70 23.33 -4.58
CA LEU A 8 21.28 22.65 -5.73
C LEU A 8 22.81 22.73 -5.62
N LYS A 9 23.49 21.60 -5.46
CA LYS A 9 24.94 21.53 -5.59
C LYS A 9 25.30 21.30 -7.05
N ILE A 10 25.46 22.40 -7.79
CA ILE A 10 26.14 22.39 -9.10
C ILE A 10 27.64 22.32 -8.81
N PHE A 11 28.27 21.21 -9.19
CA PHE A 11 29.74 21.05 -9.15
C PHE A 11 30.37 21.71 -10.39
N PRO A 12 31.61 22.24 -10.29
CA PRO A 12 32.19 23.14 -11.27
C PRO A 12 32.66 22.45 -12.55
N ILE A 13 32.68 23.25 -13.63
CA ILE A 13 33.09 22.94 -15.00
C ILE A 13 34.59 22.56 -15.02
N ILE A 14 34.89 21.44 -15.68
CA ILE A 14 36.23 20.88 -15.85
C ILE A 14 37.04 21.75 -16.83
N SER A 15 38.26 22.14 -16.44
CA SER A 15 39.25 22.80 -17.30
C SER A 15 40.05 21.77 -18.09
N ALA A 16 40.33 22.12 -19.35
CA ALA A 16 40.91 21.31 -20.41
C ALA A 16 42.20 20.55 -20.07
N ALA A 17 42.29 19.30 -20.52
CA ALA A 17 43.35 18.80 -21.39
C ALA A 17 43.13 17.31 -21.72
N THR A 18 43.47 16.95 -22.96
CA THR A 18 43.81 15.58 -23.42
C THR A 18 42.64 14.66 -23.81
N THR A 19 42.26 14.73 -25.09
CA THR A 19 42.01 13.54 -25.94
C THR A 19 43.27 13.32 -26.80
N PRO A 20 43.50 12.18 -27.49
CA PRO A 20 42.63 11.00 -27.67
C PRO A 20 43.37 9.65 -27.51
N ASP A 21 42.72 8.63 -26.95
CA ASP A 21 42.71 7.25 -27.48
C ASP A 21 41.83 6.40 -26.57
N LEU A 22 41.39 5.24 -27.07
CA LEU A 22 40.41 4.31 -26.51
C LEU A 22 39.00 4.55 -27.05
N GLU A 23 38.81 4.00 -28.26
CA GLU A 23 37.54 3.44 -28.71
C GLU A 23 36.93 2.60 -27.58
N ILE A 24 35.87 3.13 -26.96
CA ILE A 24 34.88 2.32 -26.27
C ILE A 24 33.65 2.34 -27.18
N GLU A 25 33.57 1.33 -28.05
CA GLU A 25 32.27 0.76 -28.40
C GLU A 25 31.68 0.18 -27.11
N GLU A 26 30.53 0.70 -26.69
CA GLU A 26 29.45 0.03 -25.94
C GLU A 26 28.71 1.05 -25.07
N LEU A 27 27.48 1.40 -25.47
CA LEU A 27 26.27 1.21 -24.64
C LEU A 27 24.98 1.67 -25.35
N ASP A 28 24.81 1.27 -26.61
CA ASP A 28 23.48 1.18 -27.22
C ASP A 28 22.85 -0.18 -26.86
N ASN A 29 22.62 -0.43 -25.56
CA ASN A 29 21.54 -1.34 -25.15
C ASN A 29 21.18 -1.23 -23.65
N PHE A 30 20.65 -0.10 -23.20
CA PHE A 30 19.79 -0.10 -22.01
C PHE A 30 18.34 -0.44 -22.41
N THR A 31 18.15 -1.56 -23.12
CA THR A 31 16.85 -2.26 -23.16
C THR A 31 16.97 -3.62 -22.48
N GLU A 32 17.34 -3.61 -21.21
CA GLU A 32 16.89 -4.65 -20.29
C GLU A 32 16.08 -3.99 -19.19
N THR A 33 14.89 -3.53 -19.58
CA THR A 33 13.69 -3.75 -18.78
C THR A 33 13.71 -5.21 -18.33
N LYS A 34 14.27 -5.44 -17.13
CA LYS A 34 13.93 -6.61 -16.32
C LYS A 34 12.42 -6.55 -16.21
N VAL A 35 11.76 -7.37 -17.02
CA VAL A 35 10.33 -7.59 -17.01
C VAL A 35 10.02 -8.17 -15.64
N ILE A 36 9.86 -7.29 -14.65
CA ILE A 36 9.13 -7.60 -13.44
C ILE A 36 7.76 -7.95 -13.98
N SER A 37 7.42 -9.23 -13.91
CA SER A 37 6.10 -9.77 -14.24
C SER A 37 5.09 -9.03 -13.36
N GLY A 38 4.68 -7.85 -13.82
CA GLY A 38 3.71 -7.00 -13.19
C GLY A 38 2.37 -7.63 -13.49
N LYS A 39 1.95 -8.54 -12.62
CA LYS A 39 0.52 -8.87 -12.54
C LYS A 39 -0.19 -7.52 -12.41
N PRO A 40 -1.09 -7.15 -13.34
CA PRO A 40 -1.80 -5.90 -13.23
C PRO A 40 -2.49 -5.90 -11.87
N ILE A 41 -2.28 -4.85 -11.08
CA ILE A 41 -2.94 -4.66 -9.80
C ILE A 41 -4.43 -4.67 -10.10
N ARG A 42 -5.10 -5.80 -9.83
CA ARG A 42 -6.53 -5.94 -10.10
C ARG A 42 -7.28 -5.32 -8.92
N LEU A 43 -7.39 -4.00 -8.93
CA LEU A 43 -8.20 -3.28 -7.93
C LEU A 43 -9.68 -3.69 -8.04
N ASP A 44 -10.18 -3.98 -9.24
CA ASP A 44 -11.55 -4.47 -9.41
C ASP A 44 -11.80 -5.79 -8.68
N GLU A 45 -10.87 -6.75 -8.76
CA GLU A 45 -10.96 -8.03 -8.05
C GLU A 45 -10.88 -7.84 -6.52
N LEU A 46 -10.09 -6.87 -6.05
CA LEU A 46 -10.07 -6.50 -4.63
C LEU A 46 -11.43 -5.94 -4.20
N ARG A 47 -12.00 -5.03 -5.00
CA ARG A 47 -13.28 -4.40 -4.71
C ARG A 47 -14.40 -5.43 -4.63
N ASP A 48 -14.43 -6.39 -5.54
CA ASP A 48 -15.42 -7.47 -5.52
C ASP A 48 -15.31 -8.31 -4.24
N LYS A 49 -14.09 -8.66 -3.81
CA LYS A 49 -13.85 -9.38 -2.54
C LYS A 49 -14.31 -8.56 -1.32
N LEU A 50 -14.00 -7.27 -1.29
CA LEU A 50 -14.39 -6.38 -0.20
C LEU A 50 -15.91 -6.19 -0.11
N ASN A 51 -16.59 -6.04 -1.25
CA ASN A 51 -18.04 -5.95 -1.31
C ASN A 51 -18.71 -7.24 -0.82
N GLN A 52 -18.20 -8.40 -1.24
CA GLN A 52 -18.71 -9.69 -0.76
C GLN A 52 -18.56 -9.83 0.76
N GLU A 53 -17.42 -9.41 1.32
CA GLU A 53 -17.20 -9.41 2.78
C GLU A 53 -18.17 -8.45 3.50
N ALA A 54 -18.42 -7.28 2.92
CA ALA A 54 -19.38 -6.29 3.44
C ALA A 54 -20.82 -6.84 3.48
N GLU A 55 -21.24 -7.55 2.43
CA GLU A 55 -22.59 -8.12 2.34
C GLU A 55 -22.80 -9.33 3.26
N THR A 56 -21.77 -10.16 3.45
CA THR A 56 -21.90 -11.46 4.12
C THR A 56 -21.59 -11.40 5.61
N ASN A 57 -20.53 -10.69 6.00
CA ASN A 57 -19.92 -10.84 7.32
C ASN A 57 -19.89 -9.53 8.11
N TRP A 58 -19.78 -8.37 7.45
CA TRP A 58 -19.60 -7.09 8.13
C TRP A 58 -20.73 -6.76 9.11
N LEU A 59 -22.00 -6.91 8.71
CA LEU A 59 -23.12 -6.58 9.58
C LEU A 59 -23.12 -7.42 10.86
N LYS A 60 -22.84 -8.73 10.72
CA LYS A 60 -22.72 -9.64 11.86
C LYS A 60 -21.55 -9.25 12.76
N LEU A 61 -20.39 -8.97 12.16
CA LEU A 61 -19.19 -8.56 12.88
C LEU A 61 -19.42 -7.27 13.69
N ARG A 62 -20.07 -6.28 13.07
CA ARG A 62 -20.41 -5.01 13.71
C ARG A 62 -21.35 -5.19 14.92
N GLN A 63 -22.27 -6.15 14.85
CA GLN A 63 -23.22 -6.43 15.93
C GLN A 63 -22.60 -7.22 17.08
N THR A 64 -21.74 -8.19 16.77
CA THR A 64 -21.18 -9.10 17.79
C THR A 64 -19.90 -8.58 18.39
N LEU A 65 -19.06 -7.90 17.59
CA LEU A 65 -17.71 -7.47 17.94
C LEU A 65 -16.89 -8.59 18.60
N ALA A 66 -17.15 -9.84 18.22
CA ALA A 66 -16.49 -10.98 18.80
C ALA A 66 -15.00 -10.96 18.40
N ILE A 67 -14.11 -11.02 19.40
CA ILE A 67 -12.64 -10.97 19.20
C ILE A 67 -12.19 -11.93 18.11
N SER A 68 -12.60 -13.20 18.19
CA SER A 68 -12.24 -14.22 17.21
C SER A 68 -12.76 -13.94 15.80
N ASP A 69 -13.87 -13.23 15.65
CA ASP A 69 -14.39 -12.83 14.34
C ASP A 69 -13.67 -11.59 13.81
N LEU A 70 -13.29 -10.65 14.69
CA LEU A 70 -12.47 -9.49 14.37
C LEU A 70 -11.08 -9.90 13.88
N GLU A 71 -10.40 -10.81 14.58
CA GLU A 71 -9.09 -11.34 14.18
C GLU A 71 -9.15 -12.01 12.80
N LYS A 72 -10.16 -12.86 12.58
CA LYS A 72 -10.36 -13.53 11.28
C LYS A 72 -10.66 -12.52 10.18
N PHE A 73 -11.47 -11.50 10.47
CA PHE A 73 -11.80 -10.44 9.53
C PHE A 73 -10.54 -9.67 9.12
N VAL A 74 -9.75 -9.21 10.09
CA VAL A 74 -8.49 -8.50 9.83
C VAL A 74 -7.48 -9.38 9.09
N ALA A 75 -7.38 -10.67 9.43
CA ALA A 75 -6.51 -11.60 8.73
C ALA A 75 -6.90 -11.73 7.25
N ARG A 76 -8.19 -11.86 6.92
CA ARG A 76 -8.66 -11.90 5.51
C ARG A 76 -8.28 -10.62 4.76
N LEU A 77 -8.55 -9.45 5.36
CA LEU A 77 -8.25 -8.16 4.76
C LEU A 77 -6.75 -7.93 4.56
N ASN A 78 -5.90 -8.37 5.50
CA ASN A 78 -4.45 -8.27 5.36
C ASN A 78 -3.93 -9.08 4.17
N VAL A 79 -4.44 -10.30 3.98
CA VAL A 79 -4.09 -11.11 2.80
C VAL A 79 -4.44 -10.37 1.52
N TRP A 80 -5.64 -9.80 1.42
CA TRP A 80 -6.04 -9.03 0.24
C TRP A 80 -5.23 -7.74 0.05
N ALA A 81 -4.89 -7.06 1.14
CA ALA A 81 -4.04 -5.86 1.09
C ALA A 81 -2.64 -6.20 0.55
N GLU A 82 -2.08 -7.35 0.91
CA GLU A 82 -0.79 -7.83 0.39
C GLU A 82 -0.88 -8.30 -1.06
N GLU A 83 -1.86 -9.14 -1.39
CA GLU A 83 -2.09 -9.68 -2.74
C GLU A 83 -2.26 -8.57 -3.78
N HIS A 84 -2.96 -7.51 -3.41
CA HIS A 84 -3.28 -6.38 -4.29
C HIS A 84 -2.43 -5.13 -4.02
N GLN A 85 -1.42 -5.22 -3.14
CA GLN A 85 -0.53 -4.11 -2.76
C GLN A 85 -1.29 -2.82 -2.37
N CYS A 86 -2.45 -2.98 -1.72
CA CYS A 86 -3.34 -1.88 -1.35
C CYS A 86 -2.92 -1.29 0.00
N GLN A 87 -2.29 -0.12 -0.05
CA GLN A 87 -1.80 0.58 1.14
C GLN A 87 -2.94 1.06 2.05
N LEU A 88 -4.04 1.57 1.48
CA LEU A 88 -5.21 2.02 2.23
C LEU A 88 -5.80 0.88 3.09
N LEU A 89 -5.96 -0.30 2.51
CA LEU A 89 -6.49 -1.47 3.21
C LEU A 89 -5.50 -1.97 4.29
N ARG A 90 -4.18 -1.91 4.01
CA ARG A 90 -3.14 -2.27 4.97
C ARG A 90 -3.12 -1.35 6.19
N GLU A 91 -3.27 -0.04 6.00
CA GLU A 91 -3.31 0.91 7.11
C GLU A 91 -4.55 0.70 7.98
N TYR A 92 -5.69 0.42 7.35
CA TYR A 92 -6.92 0.09 8.04
C TYR A 92 -6.77 -1.16 8.91
N THR A 93 -6.25 -2.26 8.35
CA THR A 93 -6.09 -3.52 9.08
C THR A 93 -5.09 -3.40 10.20
N GLN A 94 -3.99 -2.66 10.01
CA GLN A 94 -3.02 -2.38 11.07
C GLN A 94 -3.64 -1.61 12.23
N LYS A 95 -4.43 -0.57 11.93
CA LYS A 95 -5.14 0.20 12.97
C LYS A 95 -6.10 -0.69 13.76
N LEU A 96 -6.88 -1.53 13.06
CA LEU A 96 -7.85 -2.40 13.70
C LEU A 96 -7.17 -3.53 14.51
N THR A 97 -6.07 -4.11 14.02
CA THR A 97 -5.24 -5.05 14.79
C THR A 97 -4.75 -4.40 16.08
N GLN A 98 -4.18 -3.19 16.00
CA GLN A 98 -3.65 -2.50 17.17
C GLN A 98 -4.75 -2.26 18.22
N GLN A 99 -5.95 -1.86 17.79
CA GLN A 99 -7.07 -1.67 18.71
C GLN A 99 -7.54 -2.97 19.37
N ILE A 100 -7.51 -4.09 18.65
CA ILE A 100 -7.83 -5.42 19.22
C ILE A 100 -6.77 -5.78 20.26
N ASP A 101 -5.49 -5.62 19.94
CA ASP A 101 -4.36 -5.96 20.81
C ASP A 101 -4.31 -5.07 22.07
N ASP A 102 -4.64 -3.78 21.93
CA ASP A 102 -4.72 -2.80 23.02
C ASP A 102 -6.03 -2.86 23.79
N PHE A 103 -6.97 -3.73 23.39
CA PHE A 103 -8.32 -3.83 23.98
C PHE A 103 -9.10 -2.51 23.93
N ASP A 104 -8.91 -1.70 22.88
CA ASP A 104 -9.57 -0.40 22.66
C ASP A 104 -11.00 -0.57 22.12
N TRP A 105 -11.86 -1.20 22.94
CA TRP A 105 -13.25 -1.55 22.59
C TRP A 105 -14.13 -0.34 22.25
N ASP A 106 -13.76 0.85 22.70
CA ASP A 106 -14.49 2.08 22.40
C ASP A 106 -14.27 2.54 20.96
N LYS A 107 -13.13 2.20 20.35
CA LYS A 107 -12.73 2.62 19.00
C LYS A 107 -12.94 1.58 17.92
N ILE A 108 -13.06 0.32 18.29
CA ILE A 108 -13.29 -0.78 17.34
C ILE A 108 -14.61 -0.59 16.56
N PRO A 109 -15.76 -0.25 17.17
CA PRO A 109 -17.01 -0.08 16.42
C PRO A 109 -16.92 1.02 15.35
N GLU A 110 -16.34 2.16 15.72
CA GLU A 110 -16.11 3.29 14.81
C GLU A 110 -15.17 2.88 13.65
N THR A 111 -14.16 2.08 13.96
CA THR A 111 -13.20 1.61 12.96
C THR A 111 -13.86 0.58 12.04
N ILE A 112 -14.65 -0.36 12.54
CA ILE A 112 -15.44 -1.30 11.72
C ILE A 112 -16.42 -0.57 10.81
N ASP A 113 -17.03 0.52 11.26
CA ASP A 113 -17.92 1.35 10.43
C ASP A 113 -17.17 2.01 9.27
N HIS A 114 -15.89 2.32 9.46
CA HIS A 114 -15.05 2.90 8.40
C HIS A 114 -14.72 1.90 7.28
N PHE A 115 -14.96 0.60 7.49
CA PHE A 115 -14.77 -0.41 6.45
C PHE A 115 -15.58 -0.14 5.19
N THR A 116 -16.85 0.27 5.32
CA THR A 116 -17.71 0.52 4.15
C THR A 116 -17.23 1.71 3.34
N VAL A 117 -16.68 2.73 4.00
CA VAL A 117 -16.05 3.89 3.33
C VAL A 117 -14.82 3.46 2.52
N ILE A 118 -14.05 2.49 3.01
CA ILE A 118 -12.92 1.92 2.29
C ILE A 118 -13.39 1.15 1.05
N CYS A 119 -14.48 0.39 1.16
CA CYS A 119 -15.07 -0.31 0.02
C CYS A 119 -15.56 0.67 -1.06
N ASP A 120 -16.14 1.81 -0.67
CA ASP A 120 -16.61 2.84 -1.60
C ASP A 120 -15.48 3.65 -2.25
N ALA A 121 -14.32 3.74 -1.59
CA ALA A 121 -13.17 4.53 -2.04
C ALA A 121 -12.26 3.78 -3.03
N LEU A 122 -12.39 2.45 -3.11
CA LEU A 122 -11.62 1.56 -4.01
C LEU A 122 -12.41 1.23 -5.27
#